data_AF-A0A853AR78-F1
#
_entry.id   AF-A0A853AR78-F1
#
_cell.length_a   1.000
_cell.length_b   1.000
_cell.length_c   1.000
_cell.angle_alpha   90.00
_cell.angle_beta   90.00
_cell.angle_gamma   90.00
#
_symmetry.space_group_name_H-M   'P 1'
#
loop_
_entity.id
_entity.type
_entity.pdbx_description
1 polymer ?
#
loop_
_entity_poly.entity_id
_entity_poly.type
_entity_poly.pdbx_seq_one_letter_code
_entity_poly.pdbx_strand_id
1 'polypeptide(L)'
;MWPDGVPGRVDPRCRAAVEQRWRRARTWLRVAALFCLAELVVSLLGLAWSWVARGPVVPVAGPRGTQDLVGWAFTAVLVLLPLPAAAWLAGRAVDGVDWRRKPHTWHQGSVLVAPLQALGLLLAVIAAVGGGVLSWWQPVLLLVVGTAVPVLATEAARRALLRPPLRDLGGSEFLLRWPLRSPQGGGEDSLLLAEDRIRLTVRTAAGRPAQRPATKDVELAAITAVGVRPSTPEDRAWARLPDGRGASVPPGDVVVVRTRHDEQLLPVDPEFADVLCARVAARGRAPVRLDPGEC
;
A
#
# COMPACT_ATOMS: atom_id res chain seq x y z
N MET A 1 -15.24 -11.69 6.21
CA MET A 1 -16.38 -10.89 5.68
C MET A 1 -15.97 -9.43 5.59
N TRP A 2 -16.12 -8.78 4.44
CA TRP A 2 -15.80 -7.35 4.28
C TRP A 2 -16.99 -6.52 4.77
N PRO A 3 -16.86 -5.64 5.78
CA PRO A 3 -17.97 -4.84 6.28
C PRO A 3 -18.50 -3.91 5.18
N ASP A 4 -19.78 -3.56 5.29
CA ASP A 4 -20.43 -2.76 4.26
C ASP A 4 -20.06 -1.27 4.30
N GLY A 5 -19.63 -0.78 5.47
CA GLY A 5 -19.20 0.58 5.67
C GLY A 5 -17.78 0.90 5.18
N VAL A 6 -17.52 2.19 4.97
CA VAL A 6 -16.17 2.73 4.81
C VAL A 6 -15.39 2.51 6.11
N PRO A 7 -14.11 2.07 6.06
CA PRO A 7 -13.31 1.89 7.27
C PRO A 7 -12.98 3.25 7.90
N GLY A 8 -13.33 3.40 9.18
CA GLY A 8 -13.04 4.61 9.96
C GLY A 8 -14.07 5.72 9.84
N ARG A 9 -13.80 6.85 10.51
CA ARG A 9 -14.67 8.02 10.48
C ARG A 9 -14.54 8.74 9.14
N VAL A 10 -15.66 9.33 8.72
CA VAL A 10 -15.77 10.12 7.49
C VAL A 10 -16.63 11.34 7.80
N ASP A 11 -16.15 12.52 7.41
CA ASP A 11 -16.91 13.77 7.47
C ASP A 11 -18.24 13.59 6.71
N PRO A 12 -19.40 13.91 7.34
CA PRO A 12 -20.70 13.86 6.69
C PRO A 12 -20.75 14.57 5.32
N ARG A 13 -19.98 15.66 5.15
CA ARG A 13 -19.94 16.46 3.91
C ARG A 13 -19.36 15.69 2.72
N CYS A 14 -18.40 14.79 2.98
CA CYS A 14 -17.71 14.03 1.94
C CYS A 14 -18.18 12.58 1.86
N ARG A 15 -19.08 12.15 2.76
CA ARG A 15 -19.46 10.75 2.96
C ARG A 15 -19.90 10.04 1.67
N ALA A 16 -20.79 10.65 0.89
CA ALA A 16 -21.31 10.03 -0.34
C ALA A 16 -20.20 9.76 -1.38
N ALA A 17 -19.27 10.71 -1.54
CA ALA A 17 -18.14 10.59 -2.46
C ALA A 17 -17.16 9.49 -1.99
N VAL A 18 -16.83 9.48 -0.71
CA VAL A 18 -15.96 8.45 -0.10
C VAL A 18 -16.60 7.06 -0.19
N GLU A 19 -17.90 6.93 0.08
CA GLU A 19 -18.65 5.67 -0.05
C GLU A 19 -18.70 5.17 -1.48
N GLN A 20 -18.87 6.05 -2.48
CA GLN A 20 -18.84 5.65 -3.89
C GLN A 20 -17.46 5.10 -4.28
N ARG A 21 -16.38 5.77 -3.88
CA ARG A 21 -15.00 5.32 -4.13
C ARG A 21 -14.70 4.01 -3.42
N TRP A 22 -15.09 3.89 -2.15
CA TRP A 22 -14.95 2.67 -1.37
C TRP A 22 -15.71 1.51 -2.00
N ARG A 23 -16.94 1.71 -2.48
CA ARG A 23 -17.70 0.67 -3.19
C ARG A 23 -16.95 0.15 -4.40
N ARG A 24 -16.39 1.03 -5.24
CA ARG A 24 -15.57 0.65 -6.41
C ARG A 24 -14.30 -0.10 -5.98
N ALA A 25 -13.56 0.44 -5.01
CA ALA A 25 -12.34 -0.19 -4.50
C ALA A 25 -12.64 -1.59 -3.93
N ARG A 26 -13.71 -1.71 -3.15
CA ARG A 26 -14.18 -2.96 -2.55
C ARG A 26 -14.55 -4.00 -3.61
N THR A 27 -15.20 -3.62 -4.70
CA THR A 27 -15.49 -4.54 -5.81
C THR A 27 -14.21 -5.16 -6.36
N TRP A 28 -13.19 -4.35 -6.62
CA TRP A 28 -11.89 -4.84 -7.09
C TRP A 28 -11.16 -5.69 -6.05
N LEU A 29 -11.20 -5.32 -4.77
CA LEU A 29 -10.61 -6.14 -3.70
C LEU A 29 -11.33 -7.48 -3.55
N ARG A 30 -12.64 -7.54 -3.79
CA ARG A 30 -13.41 -8.80 -3.85
C ARG A 30 -12.99 -9.65 -5.04
N VAL A 31 -12.76 -9.05 -6.22
CA VAL A 31 -12.24 -9.79 -7.38
C VAL A 31 -10.89 -10.43 -7.05
N ALA A 32 -9.95 -9.66 -6.48
CA ALA A 32 -8.66 -10.20 -6.04
C ALA A 32 -8.83 -11.36 -5.04
N ALA A 33 -9.66 -11.17 -4.01
CA ALA A 33 -9.88 -12.17 -2.97
C ALA A 33 -10.57 -13.44 -3.50
N LEU A 34 -11.56 -13.32 -4.39
CA LEU A 34 -12.24 -14.45 -5.01
C LEU A 34 -11.29 -15.25 -5.92
N PHE A 35 -10.43 -14.55 -6.66
CA PHE A 35 -9.45 -15.18 -7.52
C PHE A 35 -8.44 -15.98 -6.68
N CYS A 36 -7.85 -15.38 -5.64
CA CYS A 36 -7.03 -16.10 -4.67
C CYS A 36 -7.80 -17.27 -4.03
N LEU A 37 -9.05 -17.09 -3.62
CA LEU A 37 -9.82 -18.20 -3.05
C LEU A 37 -9.99 -19.36 -4.05
N ALA A 38 -10.26 -19.07 -5.32
CA ALA A 38 -10.39 -20.06 -6.37
C ALA A 38 -9.08 -20.82 -6.59
N GLU A 39 -7.94 -20.11 -6.68
CA GLU A 39 -6.63 -20.75 -6.79
C GLU A 39 -6.35 -21.69 -5.63
N LEU A 40 -6.66 -21.26 -4.40
CA LEU A 40 -6.48 -22.09 -3.20
C LEU A 40 -7.34 -23.36 -3.27
N VAL A 41 -8.62 -23.23 -3.62
CA VAL A 41 -9.54 -24.37 -3.75
C VAL A 41 -9.05 -25.35 -4.81
N VAL A 42 -8.66 -24.85 -5.99
CA VAL A 42 -8.13 -25.70 -7.08
C VAL A 42 -6.83 -26.38 -6.65
N SER A 43 -5.95 -25.67 -5.93
CA SER A 43 -4.70 -26.23 -5.42
C SER A 43 -4.95 -27.35 -4.42
N LEU A 44 -5.88 -27.16 -3.48
CA LEU A 44 -6.25 -28.17 -2.50
C LEU A 44 -6.92 -29.39 -3.15
N LEU A 45 -7.79 -29.18 -4.14
CA LEU A 45 -8.40 -30.26 -4.90
C LEU A 45 -7.37 -31.04 -5.72
N GLY A 46 -6.43 -30.34 -6.37
CA GLY A 46 -5.32 -30.97 -7.09
C GLY A 46 -4.47 -31.84 -6.18
N LEU A 47 -4.09 -31.32 -5.01
CA LEU A 47 -3.37 -32.07 -3.98
C LEU A 47 -4.15 -33.26 -3.43
N ALA A 48 -5.44 -33.10 -3.13
CA ALA A 48 -6.27 -34.21 -2.67
C ALA A 48 -6.39 -35.30 -3.73
N TRP A 49 -6.52 -34.91 -5.01
CA TRP A 49 -6.60 -35.84 -6.12
C TRP A 49 -5.31 -36.63 -6.31
N SER A 50 -4.15 -35.98 -6.35
CA SER A 50 -2.87 -36.69 -6.51
C SER A 50 -2.56 -37.63 -5.34
N TRP A 51 -3.12 -37.37 -4.16
CA TRP A 51 -2.99 -38.25 -2.99
C TRP A 51 -3.82 -39.53 -3.17
N VAL A 52 -5.05 -39.39 -3.66
CA VAL A 52 -5.97 -40.52 -3.89
C VAL A 52 -5.56 -41.35 -5.11
N ALA A 53 -5.13 -40.69 -6.19
CA ALA A 53 -4.80 -41.33 -7.47
C ALA A 53 -3.47 -42.12 -7.47
N ARG A 54 -2.66 -42.02 -6.40
CA ARG A 54 -1.35 -42.68 -6.25
C ARG A 54 -0.37 -42.45 -7.43
N GLY A 55 -0.39 -41.27 -8.05
CA GLY A 55 0.65 -40.76 -8.97
C GLY A 55 0.41 -39.30 -9.41
N PRO A 56 1.38 -38.59 -10.02
CA PRO A 56 2.84 -38.79 -10.09
C PRO A 56 3.63 -37.88 -9.12
N VAL A 57 4.89 -38.26 -8.94
CA VAL A 57 5.98 -37.63 -8.16
C VAL A 57 6.07 -36.12 -8.40
N VAL A 58 6.07 -35.32 -7.33
CA VAL A 58 6.31 -33.87 -7.40
C VAL A 58 7.78 -33.65 -7.82
N PRO A 59 8.08 -32.89 -8.88
CA PRO A 59 9.45 -32.70 -9.36
C PRO A 59 10.19 -31.67 -8.48
N VAL A 60 10.56 -32.09 -7.26
CA VAL A 60 11.51 -31.34 -6.42
C VAL A 60 12.76 -32.21 -6.32
N ALA A 61 13.87 -31.73 -6.89
CA ALA A 61 15.14 -32.45 -7.14
C ALA A 61 15.58 -33.50 -6.07
N GLY A 62 16.07 -34.67 -6.52
CA GLY A 62 16.50 -35.80 -5.66
C GLY A 62 16.21 -37.22 -6.21
N PRO A 63 16.43 -38.31 -5.42
CA PRO A 63 16.19 -39.71 -5.79
C PRO A 63 14.78 -40.24 -5.39
N ARG A 64 14.17 -41.06 -6.27
CA ARG A 64 12.74 -41.49 -6.36
C ARG A 64 12.01 -42.06 -5.11
N GLY A 65 12.60 -42.13 -3.92
CA GLY A 65 12.00 -42.81 -2.75
C GLY A 65 11.70 -41.92 -1.53
N THR A 66 12.50 -40.88 -1.31
CA THR A 66 12.35 -39.93 -0.17
C THR A 66 11.80 -38.56 -0.60
N GLN A 67 11.69 -38.32 -1.91
CA GLN A 67 11.25 -37.06 -2.50
C GLN A 67 9.75 -36.82 -2.46
N ASP A 68 8.93 -37.87 -2.42
CA ASP A 68 7.48 -37.69 -2.48
C ASP A 68 7.01 -36.90 -1.26
N LEU A 69 7.35 -37.32 -0.04
CA LEU A 69 6.94 -36.60 1.17
C LEU A 69 7.47 -35.17 1.24
N VAL A 70 8.72 -34.92 0.80
CA VAL A 70 9.31 -33.58 0.81
C VAL A 70 8.67 -32.67 -0.24
N GLY A 71 8.42 -33.16 -1.46
CA GLY A 71 7.74 -32.40 -2.50
C GLY A 71 6.27 -32.14 -2.19
N TRP A 72 5.59 -33.11 -1.57
CA TRP A 72 4.24 -32.97 -1.03
C TRP A 72 4.17 -31.94 0.09
N ALA A 73 5.07 -32.02 1.07
CA ALA A 73 5.16 -31.05 2.15
C ALA A 73 5.47 -29.64 1.62
N PHE A 74 6.42 -29.51 0.69
CA PHE A 74 6.75 -28.23 0.06
C PHE A 74 5.57 -27.63 -0.69
N THR A 75 4.85 -28.44 -1.48
CA THR A 75 3.67 -27.96 -2.21
C THR A 75 2.55 -27.59 -1.25
N ALA A 76 2.28 -28.40 -0.23
CA ALA A 76 1.29 -28.09 0.81
C ALA A 76 1.65 -26.79 1.54
N VAL A 77 2.94 -26.58 1.88
CA VAL A 77 3.41 -25.33 2.47
C VAL A 77 3.15 -24.18 1.52
N LEU A 78 3.48 -24.26 0.23
CA LEU A 78 3.23 -23.18 -0.73
C LEU A 78 1.74 -22.89 -0.95
N VAL A 79 0.89 -23.92 -0.92
CA VAL A 79 -0.57 -23.75 -1.03
C VAL A 79 -1.15 -23.11 0.22
N LEU A 80 -0.62 -23.43 1.40
CA LEU A 80 -1.14 -22.94 2.67
C LEU A 80 -0.50 -21.61 3.11
N LEU A 81 0.74 -21.30 2.73
CA LEU A 81 1.51 -20.10 3.11
C LEU A 81 0.80 -18.76 2.78
N PRO A 82 0.05 -18.64 1.66
CA PRO A 82 -0.77 -17.46 1.40
C PRO A 82 -1.79 -17.16 2.51
N LEU A 83 -2.29 -18.15 3.25
CA LEU A 83 -3.28 -17.95 4.31
C LEU A 83 -2.73 -17.19 5.53
N PRO A 84 -1.63 -17.61 6.20
CA PRO A 84 -1.04 -16.84 7.27
C PRO A 84 -0.44 -15.53 6.77
N ALA A 85 0.09 -15.47 5.53
CA ALA A 85 0.54 -14.21 4.94
C ALA A 85 -0.62 -13.22 4.79
N ALA A 86 -1.76 -13.67 4.25
CA ALA A 86 -2.97 -12.87 4.14
C ALA A 86 -3.54 -12.50 5.52
N ALA A 87 -3.53 -13.41 6.49
CA ALA A 87 -3.99 -13.14 7.85
C ALA A 87 -3.08 -12.15 8.60
N TRP A 88 -1.76 -12.25 8.43
CA TRP A 88 -0.79 -11.31 8.98
C TRP A 88 -0.95 -9.92 8.36
N LEU A 89 -1.12 -9.85 7.04
CA LEU A 89 -1.38 -8.60 6.31
C LEU A 89 -2.77 -8.02 6.64
N ALA A 90 -3.76 -8.88 6.94
CA ALA A 90 -5.12 -8.48 7.30
C ALA A 90 -5.30 -8.19 8.79
N GLY A 91 -4.34 -8.58 9.63
CA GLY A 91 -4.28 -8.20 11.04
C GLY A 91 -4.18 -6.68 11.17
N ARG A 92 -4.44 -6.15 12.37
CA ARG A 92 -4.01 -4.79 12.69
C ARG A 92 -2.52 -4.73 12.36
N ALA A 93 -2.14 -3.87 11.42
CA ALA A 93 -0.74 -3.69 11.06
C ALA A 93 0.07 -3.45 12.34
N VAL A 94 1.39 -3.69 12.32
CA VAL A 94 2.31 -3.51 13.48
C VAL A 94 2.06 -2.20 14.27
N ASP A 95 1.52 -1.18 13.59
CA ASP A 95 1.15 0.13 14.15
C ASP A 95 -0.27 0.21 14.77
N GLY A 96 -1.01 -0.88 14.92
CA GLY A 96 -2.39 -0.93 15.46
C GLY A 96 -3.49 -0.49 14.50
N VAL A 97 -3.15 -0.04 13.28
CA VAL A 97 -4.10 0.53 12.32
C VAL A 97 -4.68 -0.52 11.37
N ASP A 98 -5.98 -0.45 11.10
CA ASP A 98 -6.68 -1.29 10.12
C ASP A 98 -6.03 -1.16 8.73
N TRP A 99 -5.56 -2.28 8.18
CA TRP A 99 -4.93 -2.36 6.85
C TRP A 99 -5.84 -1.82 5.73
N ARG A 100 -7.17 -1.88 5.91
CA ARG A 100 -8.14 -1.32 4.96
C ARG A 100 -8.03 0.20 4.86
N ARG A 101 -7.47 0.86 5.87
CA ARG A 101 -7.20 2.30 5.82
C ARG A 101 -5.88 2.63 5.12
N LYS A 102 -5.09 1.63 4.71
CA LYS A 102 -3.76 1.78 4.10
C LYS A 102 -3.75 1.37 2.62
N PRO A 103 -4.38 2.15 1.70
CA PRO A 103 -4.43 1.79 0.28
C PRO A 103 -3.06 1.64 -0.39
N HIS A 104 -2.03 2.28 0.17
CA HIS A 104 -0.65 2.15 -0.31
C HIS A 104 -0.02 0.79 0.00
N THR A 105 -0.53 -0.01 0.95
CA THR A 105 0.02 -1.35 1.23
C THR A 105 -0.69 -2.47 0.48
N TRP A 106 -1.86 -2.21 -0.11
CA TRP A 106 -2.66 -3.25 -0.79
C TRP A 106 -1.90 -3.91 -1.95
N HIS A 107 -1.25 -3.12 -2.78
CA HIS A 107 -0.46 -3.63 -3.90
C HIS A 107 0.76 -4.43 -3.41
N GLN A 108 1.42 -3.99 -2.33
CA GLN A 108 2.58 -4.69 -1.75
C GLN A 108 2.18 -6.08 -1.25
N GLY A 109 1.02 -6.18 -0.59
CA GLY A 109 0.46 -7.47 -0.18
C GLY A 109 0.19 -8.39 -1.37
N SER A 110 -0.44 -7.87 -2.43
CA SER A 110 -0.75 -8.68 -3.61
C SER A 110 0.49 -9.11 -4.39
N VAL A 111 1.50 -8.25 -4.52
CA VAL A 111 2.75 -8.57 -5.23
C VAL A 111 3.55 -9.67 -4.51
N LEU A 112 3.40 -9.79 -3.19
CA LEU A 112 4.03 -10.88 -2.44
C LEU A 112 3.20 -12.17 -2.46
N VAL A 113 1.89 -12.07 -2.21
CA VAL A 113 1.02 -13.24 -2.01
C VAL A 113 0.65 -13.92 -3.32
N ALA A 114 0.33 -13.16 -4.38
CA ALA A 114 -0.16 -13.74 -5.64
C ALA A 114 0.87 -14.63 -6.36
N PRO A 115 2.18 -14.29 -6.45
CA PRO A 115 3.15 -15.19 -7.07
C PRO A 115 3.35 -16.49 -6.29
N LEU A 116 3.37 -16.43 -4.96
CA LEU A 116 3.50 -17.63 -4.11
C LEU A 116 2.30 -18.55 -4.30
N GLN A 117 1.11 -17.96 -4.39
CA GLN A 117 -0.12 -18.69 -4.59
C GLN A 117 -0.21 -19.30 -5.99
N ALA A 118 0.12 -18.55 -7.04
CA ALA A 118 0.18 -19.05 -8.40
C ALA A 118 1.21 -20.18 -8.56
N LEU A 119 2.34 -20.10 -7.85
CA LEU A 119 3.34 -21.17 -7.80
C LEU A 119 2.79 -22.43 -7.08
N GLY A 120 2.10 -22.25 -5.95
CA GLY A 120 1.43 -23.35 -5.25
C GLY A 120 0.39 -24.05 -6.14
N LEU A 121 -0.41 -23.27 -6.87
CA LEU A 121 -1.36 -23.78 -7.86
C LEU A 121 -0.66 -24.53 -8.98
N LEU A 122 0.42 -23.98 -9.55
CA LEU A 122 1.17 -24.65 -10.60
C LEU A 122 1.66 -26.03 -10.15
N LEU A 123 2.27 -26.10 -8.96
CA LEU A 123 2.79 -27.36 -8.42
C LEU A 123 1.67 -28.36 -8.14
N ALA A 124 0.52 -27.90 -7.61
CA ALA A 124 -0.65 -28.75 -7.41
C ALA A 124 -1.21 -29.30 -8.73
N VAL A 125 -1.23 -28.50 -9.80
CA VAL A 125 -1.67 -28.95 -11.13
C VAL A 125 -0.66 -29.95 -11.73
N ILE A 126 0.64 -29.69 -11.62
CA ILE A 126 1.69 -30.62 -12.07
C ILE A 126 1.59 -31.95 -11.31
N ALA A 127 1.33 -31.91 -10.00
CA ALA A 127 1.13 -33.11 -9.19
C ALA A 127 -0.15 -33.87 -9.58
N ALA A 128 -1.23 -33.18 -9.92
CA ALA A 128 -2.49 -33.81 -10.29
C ALA A 128 -2.49 -34.44 -11.69
N VAL A 129 -1.83 -33.81 -12.66
CA VAL A 129 -1.91 -34.19 -14.09
C VAL A 129 -0.61 -34.84 -14.61
N GLY A 130 0.52 -34.55 -13.98
CA GLY A 130 1.85 -35.02 -14.36
C GLY A 130 2.60 -34.10 -15.32
N GLY A 131 3.91 -33.98 -15.10
CA GLY A 131 4.78 -33.00 -15.79
C GLY A 131 4.91 -33.18 -17.30
N GLY A 132 4.48 -34.31 -17.86
CA GLY A 132 4.51 -34.59 -19.31
C GLY A 132 3.22 -34.26 -20.06
N VAL A 133 2.14 -33.89 -19.36
CA VAL A 133 0.84 -33.61 -19.99
C VAL A 133 0.70 -32.14 -20.36
N LEU A 134 1.33 -31.25 -19.60
CA LEU A 134 1.25 -29.82 -19.85
C LEU A 134 2.21 -29.43 -20.99
N SER A 135 1.68 -28.68 -21.96
CA SER A 135 2.51 -27.95 -22.93
C SER A 135 3.33 -26.87 -22.21
N TRP A 136 4.53 -26.58 -22.71
CA TRP A 136 5.48 -25.65 -22.08
C TRP A 136 4.90 -24.25 -21.78
N TRP A 137 3.90 -23.77 -22.55
CA TRP A 137 3.29 -22.46 -22.36
C TRP A 137 2.21 -22.44 -21.26
N GLN A 138 1.62 -23.59 -20.92
CA GLN A 138 0.53 -23.66 -19.94
C GLN A 138 1.00 -23.29 -18.52
N PRO A 139 2.15 -23.77 -18.01
CA PRO A 139 2.74 -23.30 -16.76
C PRO A 139 2.97 -21.79 -16.74
N VAL A 140 3.49 -21.23 -17.84
CA VAL A 140 3.77 -19.80 -17.97
C VAL A 140 2.46 -19.02 -17.90
N LEU A 141 1.44 -19.44 -18.64
CA LEU A 141 0.14 -18.78 -18.63
C LEU A 141 -0.49 -18.82 -17.23
N LEU A 142 -0.42 -19.97 -16.55
CA LEU A 142 -0.98 -20.13 -15.21
C LEU A 142 -0.27 -19.21 -14.20
N LEU A 143 1.06 -19.10 -14.23
CA LEU A 143 1.80 -18.18 -13.37
C LEU A 143 1.48 -16.72 -13.67
N VAL A 144 1.45 -16.35 -14.96
CA VAL A 144 1.18 -14.97 -15.39
C VAL A 144 -0.23 -14.56 -15.02
N VAL A 145 -1.24 -15.34 -15.37
CA VAL A 145 -2.65 -15.02 -15.07
C VAL A 145 -2.88 -15.09 -13.56
N GLY A 146 -2.35 -16.12 -12.91
CA GLY A 146 -2.44 -16.34 -11.47
C GLY A 146 -1.94 -15.15 -10.66
N THR A 147 -0.82 -14.57 -11.10
CA THR A 147 -0.22 -13.40 -10.46
C THR A 147 -0.87 -12.09 -10.90
N ALA A 148 -1.11 -11.91 -12.20
CA ALA A 148 -1.50 -10.61 -12.76
C ALA A 148 -2.91 -10.21 -12.33
N VAL A 149 -3.86 -11.14 -12.27
CA VAL A 149 -5.27 -10.80 -11.96
C VAL A 149 -5.41 -10.19 -10.55
N PRO A 150 -4.88 -10.80 -9.46
CA PRO A 150 -4.93 -10.19 -8.13
C PRO A 150 -4.16 -8.87 -8.05
N VAL A 151 -2.97 -8.78 -8.67
CA VAL A 151 -2.14 -7.56 -8.64
C VAL A 151 -2.83 -6.40 -9.35
N LEU A 152 -3.38 -6.63 -10.54
CA LEU A 152 -4.12 -5.61 -11.29
C LEU A 152 -5.41 -5.21 -10.58
N ALA A 153 -6.11 -6.17 -9.95
CA ALA A 153 -7.31 -5.88 -9.18
C ALA A 153 -7.00 -5.03 -7.93
N THR A 154 -5.93 -5.33 -7.18
CA THR A 154 -5.54 -4.49 -6.02
C THR A 154 -5.05 -3.10 -6.43
N GLU A 155 -4.35 -2.97 -7.56
CA GLU A 155 -3.97 -1.67 -8.11
C GLU A 155 -5.19 -0.90 -8.63
N ALA A 156 -6.15 -1.56 -9.29
CA ALA A 156 -7.42 -0.95 -9.69
C ALA A 156 -8.23 -0.48 -8.48
N ALA A 157 -8.23 -1.24 -7.38
CA ALA A 157 -8.84 -0.84 -6.12
C ALA A 157 -8.19 0.41 -5.55
N ARG A 158 -6.85 0.43 -5.48
CA ARG A 158 -6.06 1.56 -5.02
C ARG A 158 -6.35 2.81 -5.85
N ARG A 159 -6.34 2.69 -7.19
CA ARG A 159 -6.69 3.79 -8.10
C ARG A 159 -8.13 4.24 -7.95
N ALA A 160 -9.08 3.32 -7.79
CA ALA A 160 -10.49 3.66 -7.60
C ALA A 160 -10.71 4.50 -6.33
N LEU A 161 -9.91 4.26 -5.28
CA LEU A 161 -9.95 5.06 -4.06
C LEU A 161 -9.21 6.40 -4.22
N LEU A 162 -7.96 6.36 -4.71
CA LEU A 162 -7.03 7.50 -4.73
C LEU A 162 -7.12 8.38 -5.99
N ARG A 163 -8.06 8.13 -6.91
CA ARG A 163 -8.24 9.01 -8.07
C ARG A 163 -8.61 10.44 -7.62
N PRO A 164 -8.09 11.49 -8.28
CA PRO A 164 -8.52 12.86 -8.00
C PRO A 164 -10.04 13.06 -8.17
N PRO A 165 -10.64 14.03 -7.44
CA PRO A 165 -10.00 14.96 -6.51
C PRO A 165 -9.75 14.34 -5.13
N LEU A 166 -8.55 14.52 -4.54
CA LEU A 166 -8.21 13.88 -3.24
C LEU A 166 -8.83 14.58 -2.03
N ARG A 167 -9.31 15.81 -2.19
CA ARG A 167 -9.95 16.60 -1.12
C ARG A 167 -11.09 15.86 -0.41
N ASP A 168 -11.84 15.04 -1.15
CA ASP A 168 -12.96 14.26 -0.62
C ASP A 168 -12.49 13.24 0.43
N LEU A 169 -11.26 12.73 0.29
CA LEU A 169 -10.62 11.81 1.24
C LEU A 169 -9.97 12.54 2.42
N GLY A 170 -9.79 13.86 2.33
CA GLY A 170 -9.27 14.69 3.42
C GLY A 170 -10.12 14.57 4.67
N GLY A 171 -11.46 14.50 4.54
CA GLY A 171 -12.37 14.31 5.66
C GLY A 171 -12.49 12.87 6.19
N SER A 172 -11.64 11.92 5.75
CA SER A 172 -11.73 10.51 6.13
C SER A 172 -10.50 10.03 6.90
N GLU A 173 -10.56 8.91 7.62
CA GLU A 173 -9.41 8.33 8.35
C GLU A 173 -8.47 7.47 7.48
N PHE A 174 -8.60 7.52 6.16
CA PHE A 174 -7.64 6.84 5.27
C PHE A 174 -6.23 7.41 5.45
N LEU A 175 -5.23 6.52 5.50
CA LEU A 175 -3.81 6.87 5.49
C LEU A 175 -3.38 7.15 4.06
N LEU A 176 -3.14 8.43 3.81
CA LEU A 176 -2.79 8.93 2.51
C LEU A 176 -1.29 9.24 2.49
N ARG A 177 -0.56 8.65 1.54
CA ARG A 177 0.88 8.82 1.38
C ARG A 177 1.15 9.65 0.14
N TRP A 178 1.88 10.75 0.28
CA TRP A 178 2.38 11.55 -0.82
C TRP A 178 3.89 11.37 -0.96
N PRO A 179 4.39 11.27 -2.20
CA PRO A 179 5.81 11.46 -2.45
C PRO A 179 6.16 12.93 -2.15
N LEU A 180 7.27 13.14 -1.45
CA LEU A 180 7.85 14.47 -1.33
C LEU A 180 8.63 14.76 -2.61
N ARG A 181 8.45 15.96 -3.18
CA ARG A 181 9.34 16.44 -4.24
C ARG A 181 10.72 16.53 -3.62
N SER A 182 11.63 15.73 -4.15
CA SER A 182 13.03 15.76 -3.81
C SER A 182 13.77 15.74 -5.14
N PRO A 183 14.65 16.71 -5.44
CA PRO A 183 15.38 16.72 -6.71
C PRO A 183 16.29 15.50 -6.86
N GLN A 184 16.49 14.76 -5.77
CA GLN A 184 17.52 13.73 -5.63
C GLN A 184 16.95 12.39 -5.12
N GLY A 185 15.66 12.33 -4.79
CA GLY A 185 15.06 11.22 -4.06
C GLY A 185 14.30 10.25 -4.96
N GLY A 186 14.82 9.03 -5.11
CA GLY A 186 14.19 7.89 -5.80
C GLY A 186 12.92 7.36 -5.12
N GLY A 187 12.00 8.23 -4.68
CA GLY A 187 10.74 7.89 -4.04
C GLY A 187 10.85 7.49 -2.56
N GLU A 188 12.01 7.67 -1.93
CA GLU A 188 12.23 7.31 -0.51
C GLU A 188 11.63 8.35 0.46
N ASP A 189 11.65 9.63 0.07
CA ASP A 189 11.08 10.71 0.87
C ASP A 189 9.55 10.71 0.73
N SER A 190 8.84 10.67 1.86
CA SER A 190 7.39 10.66 1.83
C SER A 190 6.73 11.35 3.02
N LEU A 191 5.53 11.83 2.74
CA LEU A 191 4.61 12.38 3.72
C LEU A 191 3.47 11.38 3.91
N LEU A 192 3.19 11.02 5.14
CA LEU A 192 2.04 10.19 5.51
C LEU A 192 1.06 11.02 6.33
N LEU A 193 -0.12 11.28 5.76
CA LEU A 193 -1.25 11.87 6.49
C LEU A 193 -2.01 10.73 7.18
N ALA A 194 -1.71 10.55 8.47
CA ALA A 194 -2.38 9.59 9.33
C ALA A 194 -3.71 10.15 9.86
N GLU A 195 -4.34 9.41 10.77
CA GLU A 195 -5.54 9.88 11.44
C GLU A 195 -5.23 11.20 12.12
N ASP A 196 -4.28 11.23 13.06
CA ASP A 196 -3.99 12.26 14.08
C ASP A 196 -2.80 13.18 13.81
N ARG A 197 -1.98 12.82 12.83
CA ARG A 197 -0.72 13.51 12.55
C ARG A 197 -0.33 13.44 11.08
N ILE A 198 0.55 14.34 10.69
CA ILE A 198 1.40 14.21 9.52
C ILE A 198 2.71 13.59 9.98
N ARG A 199 3.16 12.51 9.33
CA ARG A 199 4.50 11.97 9.50
C ARG A 199 5.32 12.26 8.26
N LEU A 200 6.39 13.02 8.43
CA LEU A 200 7.41 13.26 7.41
C LEU A 200 8.49 12.20 7.58
N THR A 201 8.90 11.57 6.48
CA THR A 201 10.04 10.67 6.44
C THR A 201 10.97 11.13 5.33
N VAL A 202 12.18 11.54 5.71
CA VAL A 202 13.19 12.10 4.82
C VAL A 202 14.47 11.31 4.97
N ARG A 203 14.97 10.76 3.87
CA ARG A 203 16.23 10.01 3.84
C ARG A 203 17.27 10.68 2.93
N THR A 204 16.84 11.48 1.98
CA THR A 204 17.75 12.16 1.04
C THR A 204 18.01 13.62 1.42
N ALA A 205 19.29 14.01 1.45
CA ALA A 205 19.72 15.40 1.39
C ALA A 205 21.08 15.51 0.70
N ALA A 206 21.39 16.71 0.19
CA ALA A 206 22.67 17.00 -0.48
C ALA A 206 23.07 15.92 -1.52
N GLY A 207 22.09 15.41 -2.27
CA GLY A 207 22.32 14.43 -3.34
C GLY A 207 22.68 13.00 -2.91
N ARG A 208 22.61 12.66 -1.61
CA ARG A 208 22.91 11.29 -1.14
C ARG A 208 21.94 10.81 -0.06
N PRO A 209 21.48 9.55 -0.11
CA PRO A 209 20.67 8.99 0.98
C PRO A 209 21.52 8.87 2.25
N ALA A 210 20.92 9.17 3.40
CA ALA A 210 21.51 8.85 4.69
C ALA A 210 21.29 7.38 5.05
N GLN A 211 22.11 6.86 5.97
CA GLN A 211 21.97 5.50 6.48
C GLN A 211 20.63 5.30 7.19
N ARG A 212 20.15 6.33 7.91
CA ARG A 212 18.87 6.33 8.62
C ARG A 212 18.00 7.51 8.18
N PRO A 213 16.69 7.31 7.96
CA PRO A 213 15.79 8.41 7.69
C PRO A 213 15.63 9.30 8.93
N ALA A 214 15.47 10.60 8.73
CA ALA A 214 14.85 11.49 9.70
C ALA A 214 13.33 11.40 9.61
N THR A 215 12.68 11.36 10.76
CA THR A 215 11.21 11.38 10.85
C THR A 215 10.76 12.53 11.73
N LYS A 216 9.76 13.29 11.28
CA LYS A 216 9.10 14.36 12.06
C LYS A 216 7.60 14.14 12.04
N ASP A 217 7.00 14.07 13.22
CA ASP A 217 5.54 14.01 13.37
C ASP A 217 5.02 15.42 13.70
N VAL A 218 3.96 15.84 13.01
CA VAL A 218 3.22 17.08 13.27
C VAL A 218 1.79 16.71 13.58
N GLU A 219 1.36 16.93 14.82
CA GLU A 219 -0.01 16.65 15.23
C GLU A 219 -1.01 17.56 14.50
N LEU A 220 -2.11 16.99 13.99
CA LEU A 220 -3.12 17.77 13.28
C LEU A 220 -3.82 18.79 14.19
N ALA A 221 -3.91 18.50 15.49
CA ALA A 221 -4.47 19.43 16.47
C ALA A 221 -3.59 20.67 16.71
N ALA A 222 -2.29 20.57 16.45
CA ALA A 222 -1.34 21.67 16.60
C ALA A 222 -1.31 22.62 15.39
N ILE A 223 -1.89 22.22 14.25
CA ILE A 223 -1.92 23.01 13.02
C ILE A 223 -2.91 24.16 13.17
N THR A 224 -2.40 25.39 13.03
CA THR A 224 -3.18 26.63 13.14
C THR A 224 -3.47 27.25 11.79
N ALA A 225 -2.56 27.11 10.82
CA ALA A 225 -2.77 27.61 9.47
C ALA A 225 -2.10 26.72 8.41
N VAL A 226 -2.66 26.73 7.20
CA VAL A 226 -2.15 26.00 6.04
C VAL A 226 -2.22 26.91 4.81
N GLY A 227 -1.14 26.98 4.06
CA GLY A 227 -1.01 27.81 2.86
C GLY A 227 -0.24 27.15 1.75
N VAL A 228 -0.23 27.79 0.58
CA VAL A 228 0.61 27.42 -0.56
C VAL A 228 1.33 28.66 -1.03
N ARG A 229 2.64 28.55 -1.24
CA ARG A 229 3.43 29.59 -1.92
C ARG A 229 4.56 28.98 -2.74
N PRO A 230 5.13 29.71 -3.70
CA PRO A 230 6.39 29.33 -4.32
C PRO A 230 7.53 29.21 -3.29
N SER A 231 8.41 28.24 -3.49
CA SER A 231 9.69 28.14 -2.79
C SER A 231 10.57 29.34 -3.12
N THR A 232 11.31 29.86 -2.15
CA THR A 232 12.30 30.94 -2.35
C THR A 232 13.73 30.43 -2.07
N PRO A 233 14.77 31.06 -2.63
CA PRO A 233 16.16 30.71 -2.32
C PRO A 233 16.54 30.92 -0.84
N GLU A 234 15.78 31.74 -0.13
CA GLU A 234 15.96 32.05 1.29
C GLU A 234 15.32 31.00 2.21
N ASP A 235 14.51 30.09 1.65
CA ASP A 235 13.89 29.01 2.40
C ASP A 235 14.96 28.14 3.05
N ARG A 236 14.88 28.05 4.39
CA ARG A 236 15.77 27.22 5.18
C ARG A 236 15.55 25.74 4.86
N ALA A 237 16.54 24.92 5.24
CA ALA A 237 16.38 23.47 5.17
C ALA A 237 15.10 23.02 5.88
N TRP A 238 14.18 22.42 5.13
CA TRP A 238 12.86 22.04 5.62
C TRP A 238 12.90 20.76 6.46
N ALA A 239 13.97 19.97 6.34
CA ALA A 239 14.26 18.84 7.21
C ALA A 239 15.76 18.77 7.51
N ARG A 240 16.12 18.25 8.69
CA ARG A 240 17.49 17.90 9.06
C ARG A 240 17.60 16.40 9.31
N LEU A 241 18.60 15.78 8.70
CA LEU A 241 18.90 14.36 8.87
C LEU A 241 19.72 14.11 10.14
N PRO A 242 19.76 12.86 10.64
CA PRO A 242 20.53 12.53 11.85
C PRO A 242 22.03 12.75 11.72
N ASP A 243 22.55 12.78 10.48
CA ASP A 243 23.94 13.08 10.17
C ASP A 243 24.25 14.59 10.07
N GLY A 244 23.27 15.45 10.44
CA GLY A 244 23.40 16.90 10.46
C GLY A 244 23.12 17.59 9.12
N ARG A 245 22.97 16.84 8.02
CA ARG A 245 22.69 17.43 6.70
C ARG A 245 21.26 17.99 6.64
N GLY A 246 21.10 19.15 6.04
CA GLY A 246 19.80 19.75 5.76
C GLY A 246 19.29 19.39 4.37
N ALA A 247 18.02 19.01 4.25
CA ALA A 247 17.34 18.91 2.97
C ALA A 247 16.87 20.31 2.55
N SER A 248 17.39 20.81 1.44
CA SER A 248 16.93 22.08 0.86
C SER A 248 15.56 21.91 0.20
N VAL A 249 14.81 23.00 0.13
CA VAL A 249 13.50 23.03 -0.53
C VAL A 249 13.73 22.96 -2.05
N PRO A 250 13.13 22.01 -2.78
CA PRO A 250 13.18 22.00 -4.24
C PRO A 250 12.43 23.19 -4.85
N PRO A 251 12.76 23.61 -6.08
CA PRO A 251 12.00 24.63 -6.78
C PRO A 251 10.54 24.18 -7.03
N GLY A 252 9.62 25.13 -6.94
CA GLY A 252 8.18 24.95 -7.19
C GLY A 252 7.34 25.41 -6.01
N ASP A 253 6.05 25.10 -6.02
CA ASP A 253 5.19 25.42 -4.88
C ASP A 253 5.62 24.64 -3.63
N VAL A 254 5.25 25.12 -2.44
CA VAL A 254 5.36 24.39 -1.19
C VAL A 254 4.10 24.60 -0.38
N VAL A 255 3.71 23.57 0.35
CA VAL A 255 2.63 23.69 1.34
C VAL A 255 3.26 24.15 2.65
N VAL A 256 2.83 25.30 3.14
CA VAL A 256 3.27 25.86 4.41
C VAL A 256 2.29 25.42 5.49
N VAL A 257 2.80 24.75 6.52
CA VAL A 257 2.01 24.33 7.69
C VAL A 257 2.51 25.08 8.90
N ARG A 258 1.68 25.99 9.42
CA ARG A 258 1.97 26.71 10.66
C ARG A 258 1.35 25.99 11.84
N THR A 259 2.16 25.80 12.87
CA THR A 259 1.72 25.40 14.20
C THR A 259 1.91 26.56 15.16
N ARG A 260 1.55 26.39 16.43
CA ARG A 260 1.79 27.42 17.47
C ARG A 260 3.27 27.77 17.68
N HIS A 261 4.19 26.87 17.33
CA HIS A 261 5.60 26.96 17.72
C HIS A 261 6.56 26.95 16.53
N ASP A 262 6.08 26.52 15.36
CA ASP A 262 6.94 26.23 14.22
C ASP A 262 6.18 26.38 12.91
N GLU A 263 6.93 26.71 11.86
CA GLU A 263 6.48 26.73 10.48
C GLU A 263 7.20 25.62 9.72
N GLN A 264 6.43 24.72 9.12
CA GLN A 264 6.96 23.59 8.37
C GLN A 264 6.64 23.74 6.88
N LEU A 265 7.69 23.81 6.07
CA LEU A 265 7.58 23.75 4.61
C LEU A 265 7.49 22.30 4.16
N LEU A 266 6.54 22.00 3.28
CA LEU A 266 6.29 20.67 2.73
C LEU A 266 6.38 20.74 1.19
N PRO A 267 7.43 20.15 0.58
CA PRO A 267 7.55 20.11 -0.87
C PRO A 267 6.63 19.04 -1.47
N VAL A 268 5.33 19.28 -1.42
CA VAL A 268 4.28 18.41 -1.99
C VAL A 268 3.42 19.18 -2.97
N ASP A 269 2.65 18.45 -3.78
CA ASP A 269 1.67 19.05 -4.69
C ASP A 269 0.71 19.99 -3.92
N PRO A 270 0.40 21.19 -4.46
CA PRO A 270 -0.46 22.17 -3.78
C PRO A 270 -1.85 21.65 -3.43
N GLU A 271 -2.40 20.66 -4.15
CA GLU A 271 -3.67 20.01 -3.79
C GLU A 271 -3.64 19.40 -2.37
N PHE A 272 -2.45 19.06 -1.86
CA PHE A 272 -2.31 18.55 -0.49
C PHE A 272 -2.79 19.55 0.57
N ALA A 273 -2.66 20.86 0.33
CA ALA A 273 -3.13 21.89 1.26
C ALA A 273 -4.64 21.77 1.52
N ASP A 274 -5.44 21.55 0.46
CA ASP A 274 -6.88 21.36 0.57
C ASP A 274 -7.23 20.08 1.33
N VAL A 275 -6.52 18.99 1.05
CA VAL A 275 -6.70 17.70 1.73
C VAL A 275 -6.38 17.83 3.21
N LEU A 276 -5.28 18.51 3.55
CA LEU A 276 -4.87 18.75 4.92
C LEU A 276 -5.87 19.65 5.66
N CYS A 277 -6.33 20.74 5.04
CA CYS A 277 -7.36 21.60 5.61
C CYS A 277 -8.63 20.81 5.94
N ALA A 278 -9.10 19.97 5.01
CA ALA A 278 -10.27 19.12 5.23
C ALA A 278 -10.06 18.12 6.40
N ARG A 279 -8.86 17.54 6.51
CA ARG A 279 -8.53 16.61 7.61
C ARG A 279 -8.50 17.29 8.97
N VAL A 280 -7.91 18.48 9.05
CA VAL A 280 -7.84 19.26 10.28
C VAL A 280 -9.24 19.77 10.66
N ALA A 281 -10.03 20.23 9.68
CA ALA A 281 -11.42 20.66 9.92
C ALA A 281 -12.32 19.52 10.43
N ALA A 282 -12.16 18.29 9.93
CA ALA A 282 -12.90 17.11 10.41
C ALA A 282 -12.63 16.78 11.88
N ARG A 283 -11.56 17.34 12.49
CA ARG A 283 -11.27 17.26 13.92
C ARG A 283 -11.94 18.33 14.78
N GLY A 284 -12.73 19.21 14.18
CA GLY A 284 -13.48 20.25 14.89
C GLY A 284 -12.79 21.61 14.93
N ARG A 285 -11.67 21.79 14.21
CA ARG A 285 -11.05 23.11 14.05
C ARG A 285 -10.59 23.30 12.61
N ALA A 286 -11.19 24.24 11.89
CA ALA A 286 -10.67 24.62 10.58
C ALA A 286 -9.36 25.42 10.76
N PRO A 287 -8.26 25.04 10.10
CA PRO A 287 -7.05 25.87 10.09
C PRO A 287 -7.31 27.14 9.27
N VAL A 288 -6.64 28.23 9.64
CA VAL A 288 -6.65 29.46 8.84
C VAL A 288 -5.99 29.15 7.48
N ARG A 289 -6.62 29.56 6.39
CA ARG A 289 -5.95 29.53 5.09
C ARG A 289 -5.02 30.73 5.01
N LEU A 290 -3.74 30.48 4.76
CA LEU A 290 -2.80 31.55 4.51
C LEU A 290 -2.94 32.00 3.05
N ASP A 291 -3.02 33.31 2.84
CA ASP A 291 -2.94 33.86 1.50
C ASP A 291 -1.51 33.73 0.96
N PRO A 292 -1.32 33.68 -0.38
CA PRO A 292 0.01 33.55 -0.98
C PRO A 292 1.00 34.65 -0.55
N GLY A 293 0.50 35.82 -0.16
CA GLY A 293 1.32 36.94 0.35
C GLY A 293 1.58 36.94 1.85
N GLU A 294 0.95 36.03 2.61
CA GLU A 294 1.13 35.88 4.06
C GLU A 294 2.00 34.66 4.42
N CYS A 295 2.46 33.92 3.41
CA CYS A 295 3.26 32.70 3.53
C CYS A 295 4.76 32.97 3.42
#